data_AF-I4A3X5-F1
#
_entry.id   AF-I4A3X5-F1
#
_cell.length_a   1.000
_cell.length_b   1.000
_cell.length_c   1.000
_cell.angle_alpha   90.00
_cell.angle_beta   90.00
_cell.angle_gamma   90.00
#
_symmetry.space_group_name_H-M   'P 1'
#
loop_
_entity.id
_entity.type
_entity.pdbx_description
1 polymer ?
#
loop_
_entity_poly.entity_id
_entity_poly.type
_entity_poly.pdbx_seq_one_letter_code
_entity_poly.pdbx_strand_id
1 'polypeptide(L)'
;MRGLVTGRLSKTLGLNMVVVGLVIGFALFATYAIPLPEEAEAAGQVGYLTFQSTCTACHTVDTVQNYQGSSTWSEIIVLMKSYGAFMQEEEEGEILQYLEEAYPR
;
A
#
# COMPACT_ATOMS: atom_id res chain seq x y z
N MET A 1 -6.18 53.09 29.60
CA MET A 1 -6.53 51.68 29.30
C MET A 1 -6.42 51.32 27.79
N ARG A 2 -5.53 51.97 27.01
CA ARG A 2 -5.45 51.80 25.54
C ARG A 2 -4.33 50.87 25.03
N GLY A 3 -3.39 50.43 25.89
CA GLY A 3 -2.22 49.64 25.49
C GLY A 3 -2.33 48.11 25.69
N LEU A 4 -3.34 47.62 26.43
CA LEU A 4 -3.48 46.18 26.72
C LEU A 4 -4.22 45.41 25.62
N VAL A 5 -5.03 46.09 24.80
CA VAL A 5 -5.86 45.44 23.76
C VAL A 5 -5.04 45.10 22.51
N THR A 6 -4.10 45.97 22.12
CA THR A 6 -3.24 45.79 20.93
C THR A 6 -2.26 44.63 21.07
N GLY A 7 -1.74 44.37 22.27
CA GLY A 7 -0.82 43.25 22.52
C GLY A 7 -1.47 41.86 22.48
N ARG A 8 -2.76 41.75 22.82
CA ARG A 8 -3.52 40.49 22.75
C ARG A 8 -3.88 40.13 21.31
N LEU A 9 -4.27 41.12 20.51
CA LEU A 9 -4.69 40.94 19.12
C LEU A 9 -3.51 40.52 18.21
N SER A 10 -2.32 41.08 18.44
CA SER A 10 -1.09 40.72 17.73
C SER A 10 -0.65 39.28 18.01
N LYS A 11 -0.78 38.81 19.26
CA LYS A 11 -0.44 37.43 19.65
C LYS A 11 -1.41 36.40 19.07
N THR A 12 -2.71 36.68 19.05
CA THR A 12 -3.70 35.78 18.43
C THR A 12 -3.55 35.73 16.91
N LEU A 13 -3.21 36.84 16.26
CA LEU A 13 -2.96 36.88 14.82
C LEU A 13 -1.69 36.12 14.43
N GLY A 14 -0.60 36.30 15.19
CA GLY A 14 0.65 35.56 14.98
C GLY A 14 0.51 34.06 15.26
N LEU A 15 -0.21 33.68 16.32
CA LEU A 15 -0.48 32.27 16.63
C LEU A 15 -1.32 31.59 15.54
N ASN A 16 -2.36 32.27 15.05
CA ASN A 16 -3.19 31.75 13.96
C ASN A 16 -2.40 31.58 12.66
N MET A 17 -1.48 32.51 12.33
CA MET A 17 -0.61 32.36 11.15
C MET A 17 0.36 31.18 11.27
N VAL A 18 0.90 30.90 12.46
CA VAL A 18 1.76 29.72 12.70
C VAL A 18 0.96 28.43 12.57
N VAL A 19 -0.24 28.37 13.15
CA VAL A 19 -1.13 27.19 13.04
C VAL A 19 -1.53 26.94 11.58
N VAL A 20 -1.90 27.99 10.85
CA VAL A 20 -2.24 27.88 9.42
C VAL A 20 -1.03 27.43 8.60
N GLY A 21 0.16 27.99 8.85
CA GLY A 21 1.40 27.55 8.19
C GLY A 21 1.75 26.09 8.48
N LEU A 22 1.52 25.62 9.70
CA LEU A 22 1.79 24.23 10.09
C LEU A 22 0.79 23.25 9.46
N VAL A 23 -0.49 23.62 9.40
CA VAL A 23 -1.54 22.82 8.74
C VAL A 23 -1.28 22.73 7.23
N ILE A 24 -0.94 23.85 6.58
CA ILE A 24 -0.64 23.87 5.14
C ILE A 24 0.66 23.10 4.86
N GLY A 25 1.70 23.30 5.66
CA GLY A 25 2.97 22.59 5.52
C GLY A 25 2.82 21.07 5.68
N PHE A 26 2.01 20.63 6.64
CA PHE A 26 1.71 19.22 6.85
C PHE A 26 0.90 18.62 5.68
N ALA A 27 -0.10 19.36 5.17
CA ALA A 27 -0.90 18.92 4.03
C ALA A 27 -0.06 18.75 2.75
N LEU A 28 0.91 19.65 2.53
CA LEU A 28 1.82 19.54 1.37
C LEU A 28 2.85 18.42 1.53
N PHE A 29 3.32 18.11 2.75
CA PHE A 29 4.26 17.01 2.96
C PHE A 29 3.61 15.64 2.67
N ALA A 30 2.32 15.49 3.01
CA ALA A 30 1.58 14.24 2.83
C ALA A 30 1.45 13.80 1.37
N THR A 31 1.44 14.74 0.40
CA THR A 31 1.30 14.39 -1.03
C THR A 31 2.55 13.76 -1.63
N TYR A 32 3.72 13.90 -1.01
CA TYR A 32 4.97 13.28 -1.50
C TYR A 32 5.16 11.84 -1.04
N ALA A 33 4.35 11.36 -0.09
CA ALA A 33 4.49 10.02 0.49
C ALA A 33 3.61 8.96 -0.22
N ILE A 34 2.76 9.36 -1.17
CA ILE A 34 1.92 8.44 -1.94
C ILE A 34 2.70 8.10 -3.22
N PRO A 35 2.95 6.81 -3.52
CA PRO A 35 3.59 6.41 -4.77
C PRO A 35 2.77 6.92 -5.95
N LEU A 36 3.45 7.39 -7.00
CA LEU A 36 2.79 7.84 -8.20
C LEU A 36 2.04 6.66 -8.85
N PRO A 37 0.88 6.89 -9.47
CA PRO A 37 0.07 5.82 -10.08
C PRO A 37 0.86 4.97 -11.07
N GLU A 38 1.85 5.55 -11.77
CA GLU A 38 2.75 4.82 -12.67
C GLU A 38 3.60 3.75 -11.95
N GLU A 39 4.08 4.02 -10.74
CA GLU A 39 4.88 3.08 -9.96
C GLU A 39 4.03 1.95 -9.39
N ALA A 40 2.80 2.26 -8.95
CA ALA A 40 1.85 1.27 -8.45
C ALA A 40 1.35 0.34 -9.57
N GLU A 41 1.07 0.89 -10.75
CA GLU A 41 0.69 0.10 -11.93
C GLU A 41 1.84 -0.82 -12.39
N ALA A 42 3.09 -0.33 -12.38
CA ALA A 42 4.25 -1.14 -12.69
C ALA A 42 4.45 -2.29 -11.69
N ALA A 43 4.31 -2.02 -10.38
CA ALA A 43 4.38 -3.04 -9.35
C ALA A 43 3.28 -4.11 -9.51
N GLY A 44 2.04 -3.68 -9.75
CA GLY A 44 0.93 -4.61 -10.01
C GLY A 44 1.16 -5.47 -11.27
N GLN A 45 1.72 -4.89 -12.32
CA GLN A 45 2.06 -5.61 -13.56
C GLN A 45 3.17 -6.65 -13.33
N VAL A 46 4.19 -6.32 -12.53
CA VAL A 46 5.25 -7.26 -12.15
C VAL A 46 4.65 -8.42 -11.36
N GLY A 47 3.86 -8.14 -10.30
CA GLY A 47 3.20 -9.16 -9.49
C GLY A 47 2.33 -10.12 -10.32
N TYR A 48 1.57 -9.59 -11.28
CA TYR A 48 0.77 -10.40 -12.20
C TYR A 48 1.63 -11.37 -13.04
N LEU A 49 2.76 -10.91 -13.60
CA LEU A 49 3.62 -11.73 -14.45
C LEU A 49 4.36 -12.80 -13.64
N THR A 50 4.84 -12.45 -12.44
CA THR A 50 5.47 -13.40 -11.51
C THR A 50 4.47 -14.46 -11.06
N PHE A 51 3.24 -14.05 -10.72
CA PHE A 51 2.14 -14.98 -10.43
C PHE A 51 1.83 -15.91 -11.61
N GLN A 52 1.68 -15.38 -12.82
CA GLN A 52 1.36 -16.18 -13.99
C GLN A 52 2.45 -17.21 -14.26
N SER A 53 3.72 -16.81 -14.29
CA SER A 53 4.83 -17.71 -14.59
C SER A 53 5.05 -18.78 -13.52
N THR A 54 4.87 -18.43 -12.24
CA THR A 54 5.17 -19.31 -11.11
C THR A 54 3.99 -20.18 -10.71
N CYS A 55 2.83 -19.57 -10.46
CA CYS A 55 1.68 -20.27 -9.88
C CYS A 55 0.94 -21.13 -10.91
N THR A 56 1.10 -20.87 -12.22
CA THR A 56 0.48 -21.69 -13.26
C THR A 56 1.37 -22.82 -13.79
N ALA A 57 2.58 -22.98 -13.24
CA ALA A 57 3.52 -24.02 -13.65
C ALA A 57 3.00 -25.45 -13.36
N CYS A 58 2.17 -25.60 -12.33
CA CYS A 58 1.67 -26.91 -11.88
C CYS A 58 0.16 -27.13 -12.14
N HIS A 59 -0.65 -26.08 -12.11
CA HIS A 59 -2.10 -26.15 -12.33
C HIS A 59 -2.64 -24.82 -12.85
N THR A 60 -3.88 -24.80 -13.34
CA THR A 60 -4.51 -23.57 -13.83
C THR A 60 -4.85 -22.60 -12.69
N VAL A 61 -5.11 -21.33 -13.05
CA VAL A 61 -5.54 -20.28 -12.12
C VAL A 61 -6.97 -20.48 -11.59
N ASP A 62 -7.72 -21.42 -12.17
CA ASP A 62 -9.11 -21.68 -11.78
C ASP A 62 -9.23 -22.07 -10.30
N THR A 63 -8.19 -22.69 -9.73
CA THR A 63 -8.13 -23.04 -8.31
C THR A 63 -8.12 -21.81 -7.40
N VAL A 64 -7.50 -20.71 -7.82
CA VAL A 64 -7.48 -19.43 -7.09
C VAL A 64 -8.85 -18.76 -7.16
N GLN A 65 -9.44 -18.69 -8.37
CA GLN A 65 -10.74 -18.04 -8.60
C GLN A 65 -11.90 -18.74 -7.89
N ASN A 66 -11.84 -20.07 -7.79
CA ASN A 66 -12.89 -20.89 -7.19
C ASN A 66 -12.55 -21.33 -5.76
N TYR A 67 -11.49 -20.80 -5.15
CA TYR A 67 -11.12 -21.16 -3.80
C TYR A 67 -12.19 -20.69 -2.80
N GLN A 68 -12.71 -21.63 -1.99
CA GLN A 68 -13.72 -21.37 -0.96
C GLN A 68 -13.21 -21.67 0.47
N GLY A 69 -11.91 -21.91 0.61
CA GLY A 69 -11.31 -22.15 1.92
C GLY A 69 -11.03 -20.85 2.69
N SER A 70 -10.63 -20.98 3.96
CA SER A 70 -10.40 -19.85 4.86
C SER A 70 -8.93 -19.49 5.06
N SER A 71 -7.99 -20.20 4.41
CA SER A 71 -6.56 -19.92 4.57
C SER A 71 -6.23 -18.52 4.04
N THR A 72 -5.15 -17.89 4.50
CA THR A 72 -4.61 -16.64 3.94
C THR A 72 -3.73 -16.91 2.70
N TRP A 73 -3.49 -15.92 1.84
CA TRP A 73 -2.74 -16.16 0.60
C TRP A 73 -1.31 -16.61 0.91
N SER A 74 -0.71 -16.05 1.96
CA SER A 74 0.58 -16.49 2.48
C SER A 74 0.58 -17.96 2.92
N GLU A 75 -0.46 -18.45 3.60
CA GLU A 75 -0.57 -19.86 3.97
C GLU A 75 -0.67 -20.78 2.73
N ILE A 76 -1.40 -20.34 1.69
CA ILE A 76 -1.50 -21.08 0.43
C ILE A 76 -0.14 -21.10 -0.29
N ILE A 77 0.59 -20.00 -0.34
CA ILE A 77 1.93 -19.96 -0.94
C ILE A 77 2.87 -20.94 -0.22
N VAL A 78 2.86 -20.95 1.12
CA VAL A 78 3.63 -21.92 1.91
C VAL A 78 3.23 -23.36 1.58
N LEU A 79 1.94 -23.62 1.42
CA LEU A 79 1.44 -24.93 1.01
C LEU A 79 1.95 -25.31 -0.39
N MET A 80 1.94 -24.39 -1.36
CA MET A 80 2.44 -24.66 -2.72
C MET A 80 3.94 -24.92 -2.72
N LYS A 81 4.72 -24.20 -1.90
CA LYS A 81 6.15 -24.48 -1.69
C LYS A 81 6.37 -25.88 -1.13
N SER A 82 5.51 -26.34 -0.22
CA SER A 82 5.56 -27.73 0.29
C SER A 82 5.25 -28.79 -0.78
N TYR A 83 4.52 -28.42 -1.82
CA TYR A 83 4.24 -29.26 -3.00
C TYR A 83 5.29 -29.12 -4.11
N GLY A 84 6.35 -28.34 -3.88
CA GLY A 84 7.48 -28.22 -4.81
C GLY A 84 7.47 -26.97 -5.68
N ALA A 85 6.57 -26.00 -5.43
CA ALA A 85 6.69 -24.69 -6.05
C ALA A 85 8.01 -24.02 -5.59
N PHE A 86 8.78 -23.53 -6.54
CA PHE A 86 10.04 -22.84 -6.29
C PHE A 86 9.91 -21.38 -6.71
N MET A 87 10.21 -20.48 -5.78
CA MET A 87 10.21 -19.03 -5.97
C MET A 87 11.18 -18.40 -4.96
N GLN A 88 11.77 -17.27 -5.32
CA GLN A 88 12.62 -16.45 -4.47
C GLN A 88 11.75 -15.60 -3.53
N GLU A 89 12.37 -15.01 -2.50
CA GLU A 89 11.67 -14.18 -1.51
C GLU A 89 11.02 -12.93 -2.14
N GLU A 90 11.68 -12.32 -3.11
CA GLU A 90 11.15 -11.19 -3.89
C GLU A 90 9.89 -11.60 -4.68
N GLU A 91 9.98 -12.72 -5.41
CA GLU A 91 8.86 -13.28 -6.18
C GLU A 91 7.69 -13.65 -5.27
N GLU A 92 7.94 -14.19 -4.08
CA GLU A 92 6.92 -14.49 -3.08
C GLU A 92 6.17 -13.22 -2.64
N GLY A 93 6.90 -12.12 -2.42
CA GLY A 93 6.30 -10.83 -2.07
C GLY A 93 5.44 -10.25 -3.19
N GLU A 94 5.94 -10.27 -4.42
CA GLU A 94 5.22 -9.82 -5.61
C GLU A 94 3.93 -10.62 -5.85
N ILE A 95 4.00 -11.94 -5.70
CA ILE A 95 2.85 -12.85 -5.83
C ILE A 95 1.83 -12.58 -4.72
N LEU A 96 2.28 -12.44 -3.47
CA LEU A 96 1.39 -12.19 -2.34
C LEU A 96 0.64 -10.87 -2.52
N GLN A 97 1.35 -9.80 -2.90
CA GLN A 97 0.72 -8.51 -3.19
C GLN A 97 -0.35 -8.64 -4.28
N TYR A 98 -0.01 -9.28 -5.41
CA TYR A 98 -0.96 -9.48 -6.50
C TYR A 98 -2.20 -10.27 -6.04
N LEU A 99 -2.03 -11.34 -5.26
CA LEU A 99 -3.13 -12.16 -4.76
C LEU A 99 -4.05 -11.38 -3.81
N GLU A 100 -3.50 -10.56 -2.91
CA GLU A 100 -4.26 -9.73 -1.98
C GLU A 100 -5.06 -8.62 -2.70
N GLU A 101 -4.50 -8.05 -3.76
CA GLU A 101 -5.16 -7.00 -4.56
C GLU A 101 -6.22 -7.57 -5.52
N ALA A 102 -5.89 -8.66 -6.24
CA ALA A 102 -6.76 -9.22 -7.27
C ALA A 102 -7.83 -10.17 -6.71
N TYR A 103 -7.55 -10.83 -5.58
CA TYR A 103 -8.43 -11.81 -4.95
C TYR A 103 -8.59 -11.53 -3.44
N PRO A 104 -9.12 -10.36 -3.06
CA PRO A 104 -9.23 -9.96 -1.66
C PRO A 104 -10.13 -10.92 -0.88
N ARG A 105 -9.73 -11.26 0.34
CA ARG A 105 -10.43 -12.17 1.23
C ARG A 105 -10.26 -11.82 2.69
#